data_AF-A0A355BW33-F1
#
_entry.id   AF-A0A355BW33-F1
#
_cell.length_a   1.000
_cell.length_b   1.000
_cell.length_c   1.000
_cell.angle_alpha   90.00
_cell.angle_beta   90.00
_cell.angle_gamma   90.00
#
_symmetry.space_group_name_H-M   'P 1'
#
loop_
_entity.id
_entity.type
_entity.pdbx_description
1 polymer ?
#
loop_
_entity_poly.entity_id
_entity_poly.type
_entity_poly.pdbx_seq_one_letter_code
_entity_poly.pdbx_strand_id
1 'polypeptide(L)' 'ARSLPLEKAGALGALCAAEVISHFGARPQMKLRKLAVEAGLLAA' A
#
# COMPACT_ATOMS: atom_id res chain seq x y z
N ALA A 1 -7.18 6.87 11.31
CA ALA A 1 -6.91 5.47 10.94
C ALA A 1 -8.21 4.80 10.48
N ARG A 2 -8.19 3.87 9.52
CA ARG A 2 -9.40 3.28 8.89
C ARG A 2 -10.01 2.07 9.64
N SER A 3 -9.66 1.87 10.91
CA SER A 3 -10.11 0.75 11.75
C SER A 3 -10.03 -0.62 11.06
N LEU A 4 -8.96 -0.83 10.28
CA LEU A 4 -8.71 -2.11 9.61
C LEU A 4 -8.15 -3.13 10.61
N PRO A 5 -8.38 -4.44 10.38
CA PRO A 5 -7.66 -5.49 11.09
C PRO A 5 -6.14 -5.27 11.00
N LEU A 6 -5.41 -5.58 12.07
CA LEU A 6 -3.96 -5.39 12.14
C LEU A 6 -3.22 -6.06 10.98
N GLU A 7 -3.68 -7.24 10.56
CA GLU A 7 -3.15 -7.95 9.40
C GLU A 7 -3.27 -7.14 8.10
N LYS A 8 -4.45 -6.59 7.81
CA LYS A 8 -4.66 -5.75 6.62
C LYS A 8 -3.86 -4.45 6.70
N ALA A 9 -3.77 -3.83 7.88
CA ALA A 9 -2.98 -2.63 8.08
C ALA A 9 -1.48 -2.89 7.86
N GLY A 10 -0.97 -4.03 8.35
CA GLY A 10 0.41 -4.47 8.13
C GLY A 10 0.71 -4.75 6.65
N ALA A 11 -0.19 -5.48 5.98
CA ALA A 11 -0.06 -5.76 4.54
C ALA A 11 -0.04 -4.48 3.70
N LEU A 12 -0.89 -3.50 4.01
CA LEU A 12 -0.89 -2.20 3.33
C LEU A 12 0.41 -1.44 3.55
N GLY A 13 0.97 -1.47 4.76
CA GLY A 13 2.26 -0.86 5.07
C GLY A 13 3.40 -1.49 4.29
N ALA A 14 3.47 -2.82 4.25
CA ALA A 14 4.47 -3.56 3.48
C ALA A 14 4.37 -3.27 1.99
N LEU A 15 3.14 -3.20 1.43
CA LEU A 15 2.92 -2.86 0.03
C LEU A 15 3.42 -1.44 -0.30
N CYS A 16 3.13 -0.46 0.56
CA CYS A 16 3.60 0.92 0.36
C CYS A 16 5.13 1.01 0.47
N ALA A 17 5.74 0.28 1.40
CA ALA A 17 7.19 0.22 1.54
C ALA A 17 7.85 -0.41 0.30
N ALA A 18 7.30 -1.51 -0.20
CA ALA A 18 7.77 -2.18 -1.41
C ALA A 18 7.74 -1.27 -2.64
N GLU A 19 6.71 -0.44 -2.80
CA GLU A 19 6.64 0.53 -3.89
C GLU A 19 7.76 1.57 -3.79
N VAL A 20 7.95 2.17 -2.61
CA VAL A 20 8.94 3.24 -2.40
C VAL A 20 10.39 2.76 -2.57
N ILE A 21 10.72 1.53 -2.16
CA ILE A 21 12.07 0.98 -2.35
C ILE A 21 12.37 0.57 -3.80
N SER A 22 11.34 0.43 -4.64
CA SER A 22 11.48 -0.05 -6.03
C SER A 22 11.84 1.06 -7.01
N HIS A 23 11.84 2.32 -6.59
CA HIS A 23 12.21 3.46 -7.43
C HIS A 23 13.09 4.45 -6.67
N PHE A 24 13.70 5.37 -7.41
CA PHE A 24 14.51 6.42 -6.81
C PHE A 24 13.61 7.62 -6.46
N GLY A 25 13.39 7.83 -5.17
CA GLY A 25 12.66 8.99 -4.65
C GLY A 25 11.87 8.67 -3.39
N ALA A 26 11.70 9.67 -2.51
CA ALA A 26 10.99 9.48 -1.24
C ALA A 26 9.46 9.45 -1.38
N ARG A 27 8.92 9.75 -2.56
CA ARG A 27 7.47 9.77 -2.82
C ARG A 27 7.08 8.66 -3.79
N PRO A 28 5.92 8.02 -3.56
CA PRO A 28 5.39 7.04 -4.50
C PRO A 28 5.25 7.59 -5.91
N GLN A 29 5.68 6.80 -6.89
CA GLN A 29 5.48 7.08 -8.32
C GLN A 29 4.13 6.55 -8.80
N MET A 30 3.58 5.56 -8.10
CA MET A 30 2.27 4.97 -8.40
C MET A 30 1.19 5.34 -7.38
N LYS A 31 -0.08 5.29 -7.79
CA LYS A 31 -1.22 5.50 -6.90
C LYS A 31 -1.34 4.32 -5.93
N LEU A 32 -0.96 4.52 -4.67
CA LEU A 32 -1.04 3.50 -3.60
C LEU A 32 -2.43 2.86 -3.46
N ARG A 33 -3.51 3.64 -3.65
CA ARG A 33 -4.89 3.09 -3.63
C ARG A 33 -5.09 2.03 -4.72
N LYS A 34 -4.55 2.25 -5.92
CA LYS A 34 -4.70 1.32 -7.04
C LYS A 34 -3.98 0.00 -6.72
N LEU A 35 -2.73 0.10 -6.27
CA LEU A 35 -1.94 -1.06 -5.85
C LEU A 35 -2.62 -1.83 -4.72
N ALA A 36 -3.19 -1.14 -3.74
CA ALA A 36 -3.90 -1.77 -2.63
C ALA A 36 -5.19 -2.49 -3.06
N VAL A 37 -5.90 -1.98 -4.08
CA VAL A 37 -7.06 -2.66 -4.66
C VAL A 37 -6.62 -3.85 -5.51
N GLU A 38 -5.58 -3.71 -6.32
CA GLU A 38 -4.98 -4.79 -7.13
C GLU A 38 -4.45 -5.94 -6.24
N ALA A 39 -3.89 -5.61 -5.07
CA ALA A 39 -3.45 -6.58 -4.07
C ALA A 39 -4.60 -7.18 -3.23
N GLY A 40 -5.86 -6.79 -3.48
CA GLY A 40 -7.02 -7.27 -2.72
C GLY A 40 -7.11 -6.76 -1.27
N LEU A 41 -6.30 -5.75 -0.90
CA LEU A 41 -6.21 -5.21 0.45
C LEU A 41 -7.26 -4.12 0.72
N LEU A 42 -7.75 -3.45 -0.32
CA LEU A 42 -8.83 -2.46 -0.26
C LEU A 42 -9.96 -2.80 -1.24
N ALA A 43 -11.20 -2.51 -0.84
CA ALA A 43 -12.33 -2.50 -1.74
C ALA A 43 -12.28 -1.27 -2.66
N ALA A 44 -12.72 -1.45 -3.91
CA ALA A 44 -12.67 -0.46 -4.98
C ALA A 44 -13.47 0.82 -4.72
#